data_AF-A0A822EM45-F1
#
_entry.id   AF-A0A822EM45-F1
#
_cell.length_a   1.000
_cell.length_b   1.000
_cell.length_c   1.000
_cell.angle_alpha   90.00
_cell.angle_beta   90.00
_cell.angle_gamma   90.00
#
_symmetry.space_group_name_H-M   'P 1'
#
loop_
_entity.id
_entity.type
_entity.pdbx_description
1 polymer ?
#
loop_
_entity_poly.entity_id
_entity_poly.type
_entity_poly.pdbx_seq_one_letter_code
_entity_poly.pdbx_strand_id
1 'polypeptide(L)'
;MSKYFEKKSEEQKETINSMENDIKNINEATNVVKKRRKVVNDDGNDRKWEPPHWKEHWANILAMRITNKHLEPRGCDTIGETIADEKIRRLHILVSLMLSSQTKDTMTIAAMDRLLERGFTVQYALDIDVDELAKIIYPVGFWRRKAQYIKDTCQILRDTYNDDIPNTIETLCALPGVGPKMAYLAMDFAWKSNQGIGVDVHVHRISHRLGWLPYDTKTTI
;
A
#
# COMPACT_ATOMS: atom_id res chain seq x y z
N MET A 1 -19.73 28.38 23.23
CA MET A 1 -20.20 27.09 22.66
C MET A 1 -20.49 27.17 21.16
N SER A 2 -21.09 28.24 20.61
CA SER A 2 -21.46 28.34 19.18
C SER A 2 -20.29 28.24 18.18
N LYS A 3 -19.19 28.95 18.40
CA LYS A 3 -18.04 29.02 17.45
C LYS A 3 -17.29 27.69 17.25
N TYR A 4 -17.38 26.75 18.20
CA TYR A 4 -16.71 25.45 18.12
C TYR A 4 -17.46 24.47 17.21
N PHE A 5 -18.80 24.56 17.18
CA PHE A 5 -19.64 23.76 16.29
C PHE A 5 -19.62 24.29 14.85
N GLU A 6 -19.55 25.61 14.65
CA GLU A 6 -19.36 26.22 13.32
C GLU A 6 -18.04 25.80 12.69
N LYS A 7 -16.92 25.90 13.43
CA LYS A 7 -15.59 25.49 12.92
C LYS A 7 -15.52 24.01 12.54
N LYS A 8 -16.14 23.14 13.34
CA LYS A 8 -16.22 21.69 13.05
C LYS A 8 -17.11 21.38 11.84
N SER A 9 -18.14 22.20 11.60
CA SER A 9 -19.01 22.08 10.42
C SER A 9 -18.33 22.57 9.13
N GLU A 10 -17.42 23.55 9.24
CA GLU A 10 -16.60 24.04 8.13
C GLU A 10 -15.50 23.05 7.76
N GLU A 11 -14.78 22.49 8.74
CA GLU A 11 -13.79 21.42 8.51
C GLU A 11 -14.42 20.18 7.87
N GLN A 12 -15.67 19.85 8.23
CA GLN A 12 -16.43 18.76 7.59
C GLN A 12 -16.81 19.09 6.13
N LYS A 13 -17.18 20.34 5.83
CA LYS A 13 -17.51 20.76 4.46
C LYS A 13 -16.27 20.79 3.56
N GLU A 14 -15.13 21.23 4.07
CA GLU A 14 -13.86 21.19 3.34
C GLU A 14 -13.43 19.75 3.02
N THR A 15 -13.62 18.84 3.98
CA THR A 15 -13.35 17.41 3.77
C THR A 15 -14.28 16.83 2.69
N ILE A 16 -15.58 17.12 2.73
CA ILE A 16 -16.54 16.66 1.72
C ILE A 16 -16.20 17.19 0.32
N ASN A 17 -15.86 18.47 0.20
CA ASN A 17 -15.48 19.07 -1.09
C ASN A 17 -14.18 18.46 -1.64
N SER A 18 -13.19 18.18 -0.78
CA SER A 18 -11.99 17.46 -1.19
C SER A 18 -12.33 16.09 -1.77
N MET A 19 -13.23 15.36 -1.11
CA MET A 19 -13.65 14.02 -1.52
C MET A 19 -14.45 14.02 -2.83
N GLU A 20 -15.32 15.01 -3.06
CA GLU A 20 -16.04 15.15 -4.33
C GLU A 20 -15.08 15.40 -5.50
N ASN A 21 -14.02 16.17 -5.26
CA ASN A 21 -12.95 16.40 -6.24
C ASN A 21 -12.13 15.12 -6.48
N ASP A 22 -11.83 14.34 -5.45
CA ASP A 22 -11.13 13.06 -5.60
C ASP A 22 -11.97 12.04 -6.38
N ILE A 23 -13.29 11.98 -6.13
CA ILE A 23 -14.22 11.14 -6.89
C ILE A 23 -14.26 11.58 -8.36
N LYS A 24 -14.26 12.88 -8.63
CA LYS A 24 -14.23 13.43 -9.99
C LYS A 24 -12.92 13.07 -10.70
N ASN A 25 -11.79 13.21 -10.02
CA ASN A 25 -10.46 12.86 -10.53
C ASN A 25 -10.34 11.35 -10.80
N ILE A 26 -10.89 10.50 -9.94
CA ILE A 26 -10.96 9.05 -10.15
C ILE A 26 -11.79 8.73 -11.40
N ASN A 27 -12.95 9.37 -11.56
CA ASN A 27 -13.81 9.18 -12.73
C ASN A 27 -13.09 9.56 -14.03
N GLU A 28 -12.34 10.67 -14.02
CA GLU A 28 -11.51 11.10 -15.14
C GLU A 28 -10.35 10.12 -15.41
N ALA A 29 -9.66 9.65 -14.38
CA ALA A 29 -8.60 8.64 -14.50
C ALA A 29 -9.13 7.30 -15.07
N THR A 30 -10.32 6.85 -14.65
CA THR A 30 -10.97 5.68 -15.27
C THR A 30 -11.28 5.88 -16.75
N ASN A 31 -11.62 7.11 -17.18
CA ASN A 31 -11.84 7.40 -18.60
C ASN A 31 -10.53 7.37 -19.41
N VAL A 32 -9.40 7.74 -18.80
CA VAL A 32 -8.06 7.59 -19.41
C VAL A 32 -7.64 6.12 -19.52
N VAL A 33 -7.90 5.30 -18.50
CA VAL A 33 -7.64 3.85 -18.54
C VAL A 33 -8.51 3.13 -19.58
N LYS A 34 -9.77 3.55 -19.76
CA LYS A 34 -10.65 3.06 -20.84
C LYS A 34 -10.07 3.32 -22.23
N LYS A 35 -9.34 4.42 -22.44
CA LYS A 35 -8.73 4.77 -23.73
C LYS A 35 -7.51 3.89 -24.07
N ARG A 36 -6.87 3.27 -23.07
CA ARG A 36 -5.66 2.43 -23.24
C ARG A 36 -5.93 0.92 -23.39
N ARG A 37 -7.14 0.44 -23.11
CA ARG A 37 -7.52 -0.97 -23.30
C ARG A 37 -8.57 -1.10 -24.39
N LYS A 38 -8.14 -1.11 -25.67
CA LYS A 38 -8.86 -1.87 -26.70
C LYS A 38 -8.50 -3.33 -26.51
N VAL A 39 -9.23 -4.03 -25.65
CA VAL A 39 -9.34 -5.48 -25.75
C VAL A 39 -10.35 -5.71 -26.87
N VAL A 40 -9.88 -6.21 -28.00
CA VAL A 40 -10.75 -6.59 -29.12
C VAL A 40 -11.49 -7.84 -28.68
N ASN A 41 -12.79 -7.70 -28.39
CA ASN A 41 -13.71 -8.82 -28.36
C ASN A 41 -14.36 -8.86 -29.74
N ASP A 42 -14.03 -9.90 -30.51
CA ASP A 42 -14.71 -10.27 -31.74
C ASP A 42 -16.01 -10.94 -31.32
N ASP A 43 -17.09 -10.14 -31.27
CA ASP A 43 -18.50 -10.52 -31.25
C ASP A 43 -19.29 -9.23 -31.01
N GLY A 44 -20.01 -8.76 -32.04
CA GLY A 44 -20.66 -7.43 -32.11
C GLY A 44 -21.79 -7.13 -31.13
N ASN A 45 -21.73 -7.61 -29.89
CA ASN A 45 -22.65 -7.27 -28.79
C ASN A 45 -21.85 -6.81 -27.56
N ASP A 46 -21.42 -5.54 -27.59
CA ASP A 46 -20.49 -4.91 -26.64
C ASP A 46 -21.14 -4.54 -25.29
N ARG A 47 -21.92 -5.45 -24.71
CA ARG A 47 -22.36 -5.30 -23.31
C ARG A 47 -21.26 -5.84 -22.41
N LYS A 48 -20.32 -4.97 -22.08
CA LYS A 48 -19.34 -5.18 -21.02
C LYS A 48 -20.07 -5.60 -19.74
N TRP A 49 -19.89 -6.85 -19.33
CA TRP A 49 -20.49 -7.38 -18.11
C TRP A 49 -19.99 -6.59 -16.88
N GLU A 50 -20.90 -6.23 -15.98
CA GLU A 50 -20.62 -5.61 -14.70
C GLU A 50 -21.37 -6.36 -13.60
N PRO A 51 -20.80 -6.52 -12.39
CA PRO A 51 -21.50 -7.22 -11.32
C PRO A 51 -22.78 -6.47 -10.88
N PRO A 52 -23.86 -7.16 -10.52
CA PRO A 52 -25.03 -6.51 -9.95
C PRO A 52 -24.68 -5.67 -8.72
N HIS A 53 -25.27 -4.49 -8.58
CA HIS A 53 -25.13 -3.60 -7.42
C HIS A 53 -23.68 -3.18 -7.05
N TRP A 54 -22.68 -3.39 -7.92
CA TRP A 54 -21.28 -3.11 -7.57
C TRP A 54 -21.04 -1.65 -7.16
N LYS A 55 -21.73 -0.70 -7.79
CA LYS A 55 -21.65 0.73 -7.47
C LYS A 55 -22.20 1.05 -6.09
N GLU A 56 -23.31 0.41 -5.73
CA GLU A 56 -23.94 0.55 -4.42
C GLU A 56 -23.06 -0.09 -3.33
N HIS A 57 -22.55 -1.30 -3.58
CA HIS A 57 -21.56 -1.94 -2.70
C HIS A 57 -20.35 -1.02 -2.48
N TRP A 58 -19.81 -0.44 -3.56
CA TRP A 58 -18.68 0.49 -3.48
C TRP A 58 -19.00 1.74 -2.67
N ALA A 59 -20.15 2.40 -2.94
CA ALA A 59 -20.58 3.57 -2.18
C ALA A 59 -20.75 3.26 -0.69
N ASN A 60 -21.34 2.11 -0.36
CA ASN A 60 -21.50 1.66 1.02
C ASN A 60 -20.15 1.38 1.68
N ILE A 61 -19.19 0.74 0.98
CA ILE A 61 -17.83 0.53 1.48
C ILE A 61 -17.13 1.87 1.76
N LEU A 62 -17.28 2.85 0.87
CA LEU A 62 -16.73 4.18 1.09
C LEU A 62 -17.36 4.87 2.31
N ALA A 63 -18.68 4.84 2.45
CA ALA A 63 -19.37 5.39 3.61
C ALA A 63 -18.92 4.71 4.92
N MET A 64 -18.75 3.38 4.91
CA MET A 64 -18.20 2.64 6.05
C MET A 64 -16.76 3.04 6.35
N ARG A 65 -15.92 3.28 5.33
CA ARG A 65 -14.53 3.72 5.54
C ARG A 65 -14.45 5.08 6.23
N ILE A 66 -15.30 6.01 5.84
CA ILE A 66 -15.34 7.37 6.42
C ILE A 66 -15.84 7.34 7.86
N THR A 67 -16.85 6.53 8.13
CA THR A 67 -17.49 6.46 9.47
C THR A 67 -16.72 5.58 10.45
N ASN A 68 -15.89 4.66 9.96
CA ASN A 68 -15.14 3.75 10.81
C ASN A 68 -13.86 4.40 11.35
N LYS A 69 -13.97 4.93 12.57
CA LYS A 69 -12.88 5.55 13.34
C LYS A 69 -11.66 4.64 13.57
N HIS A 70 -11.77 3.33 13.34
CA HIS A 70 -10.69 2.36 13.59
C HIS A 70 -9.80 2.10 12.37
N LEU A 71 -10.10 2.69 11.22
CA LEU A 71 -9.21 2.63 10.05
C LEU A 71 -8.14 3.71 10.18
N GLU A 72 -6.88 3.33 10.01
CA GLU A 72 -5.80 4.32 9.91
C GLU A 72 -5.87 5.01 8.55
N PRO A 73 -5.90 6.36 8.52
CA PRO A 73 -5.92 7.10 7.27
C PRO A 73 -4.55 7.16 6.58
N ARG A 74 -3.46 6.85 7.31
CA ARG A 74 -2.10 6.77 6.75
C ARG A 74 -1.85 5.36 6.20
N GLY A 75 -1.41 5.27 4.95
CA GLY A 75 -0.97 4.03 4.31
C GLY A 75 0.55 3.86 4.31
N CYS A 76 1.04 2.78 3.69
CA CYS A 76 2.48 2.55 3.51
C CYS A 76 3.11 3.52 2.49
N ASP A 77 2.29 4.09 1.61
CA ASP A 77 2.62 5.03 0.54
C ASP A 77 3.02 6.41 1.05
N THR A 78 2.50 6.83 2.21
CA THR A 78 2.79 8.15 2.80
C THR A 78 4.04 8.15 3.69
N ILE A 79 4.70 7.00 3.85
CA ILE A 79 5.88 6.88 4.70
C ILE A 79 7.09 7.51 4.01
N GLY A 80 7.74 8.43 4.71
CA GLY A 80 8.95 9.10 4.22
C GLY A 80 8.70 10.24 3.24
N GLU A 81 7.46 10.71 3.07
CA GLU A 81 7.14 11.86 2.20
C GLU A 81 7.96 13.12 2.53
N THR A 82 8.36 13.29 3.79
CA THR A 82 9.17 14.43 4.26
C THR A 82 10.68 14.26 4.04
N ILE A 83 11.11 13.12 3.50
CA ILE A 83 12.54 12.80 3.32
C ILE A 83 13.00 13.25 1.94
N ALA A 84 14.00 14.13 1.93
CA ALA A 84 14.56 14.68 0.70
C ALA A 84 15.44 13.67 -0.07
N ASP A 85 16.12 12.77 0.63
CA ASP A 85 16.94 11.73 0.00
C ASP A 85 16.06 10.60 -0.55
N GLU A 86 16.06 10.47 -1.87
CA GLU A 86 15.21 9.52 -2.57
C GLU A 86 15.60 8.06 -2.33
N LYS A 87 16.88 7.74 -2.08
CA LYS A 87 17.29 6.36 -1.71
C LYS A 87 16.77 6.00 -0.33
N ILE A 88 16.91 6.92 0.63
CA ILE A 88 16.40 6.72 2.00
C ILE A 88 14.88 6.59 1.99
N ARG A 89 14.17 7.44 1.25
CA ARG A 89 12.71 7.36 1.10
C ARG A 89 12.27 5.98 0.56
N ARG A 90 12.93 5.49 -0.49
CA ARG A 90 12.60 4.19 -1.10
C ARG A 90 12.92 3.01 -0.18
N LEU A 91 14.02 3.07 0.57
CA LEU A 91 14.32 2.09 1.63
C LEU A 91 13.18 2.04 2.66
N HIS A 92 12.69 3.19 3.11
CA HIS A 92 11.63 3.25 4.12
C HIS A 92 10.30 2.68 3.62
N ILE A 93 9.97 2.93 2.36
CA ILE A 93 8.81 2.31 1.71
C ILE A 93 8.98 0.79 1.66
N LEU A 94 10.14 0.30 1.24
CA LEU A 94 10.41 -1.14 1.20
C LEU A 94 10.28 -1.78 2.59
N VAL A 95 10.90 -1.20 3.61
CA VAL A 95 10.84 -1.72 4.99
C VAL A 95 9.41 -1.65 5.53
N SER A 96 8.67 -0.58 5.27
CA SER A 96 7.24 -0.48 5.61
C SER A 96 6.43 -1.64 5.02
N LEU A 97 6.63 -1.93 3.73
CA LEU A 97 5.98 -3.06 3.06
C LEU A 97 6.36 -4.39 3.72
N MET A 98 7.63 -4.62 4.04
CA MET A 98 8.09 -5.82 4.73
C MET A 98 7.42 -5.98 6.11
N LEU A 99 7.30 -4.88 6.86
CA LEU A 99 6.64 -4.86 8.18
C LEU A 99 5.13 -5.07 8.11
N SER A 100 4.47 -4.61 7.03
CA SER A 100 3.01 -4.67 6.86
C SER A 100 2.44 -6.10 6.82
N SER A 101 3.22 -7.08 6.34
CA SER A 101 2.74 -8.45 6.19
C SER A 101 2.23 -9.05 7.50
N GLN A 102 0.96 -9.48 7.55
CA GLN A 102 0.32 -10.04 8.75
C GLN A 102 0.41 -9.12 9.99
N THR A 103 0.40 -7.80 9.78
CA THR A 103 0.44 -6.79 10.83
C THR A 103 -0.65 -5.74 10.57
N LYS A 104 -1.25 -5.19 11.63
CA LYS A 104 -2.18 -4.06 11.51
C LYS A 104 -1.43 -2.80 11.11
N ASP A 105 -2.03 -1.97 10.26
CA ASP A 105 -1.42 -0.72 9.78
C ASP A 105 -0.96 0.19 10.93
N THR A 106 -1.77 0.32 11.98
CA THR A 106 -1.42 1.06 13.22
C THR A 106 -0.07 0.66 13.81
N MET A 107 0.23 -0.64 13.84
CA MET A 107 1.45 -1.19 14.42
C MET A 107 2.63 -1.04 13.46
N THR A 108 2.39 -1.18 12.15
CA THR A 108 3.39 -0.95 11.10
C THR A 108 3.85 0.50 11.12
N ILE A 109 2.90 1.45 11.14
CA ILE A 109 3.18 2.88 11.18
C ILE A 109 3.95 3.25 12.45
N ALA A 110 3.50 2.79 13.62
CA ALA A 110 4.19 3.05 14.87
C ALA A 110 5.63 2.49 14.88
N ALA A 111 5.86 1.34 14.25
CA ALA A 111 7.21 0.78 14.10
C ALA A 111 8.07 1.61 13.14
N MET A 112 7.51 2.05 12.02
CA MET A 112 8.20 2.95 11.08
C MET A 112 8.53 4.30 11.73
N ASP A 113 7.59 4.92 12.46
CA ASP A 113 7.82 6.18 13.17
C ASP A 113 9.03 6.07 14.12
N ARG A 114 9.14 4.96 14.89
CA ARG A 114 10.31 4.70 15.75
C ARG A 114 11.63 4.54 14.99
N LEU A 115 11.60 3.95 13.79
CA LEU A 115 12.78 3.84 12.93
C LEU A 115 13.18 5.21 12.36
N LEU A 116 12.20 5.98 11.90
CA LEU A 116 12.40 7.33 11.34
C LEU A 116 13.01 8.29 12.36
N GLU A 117 12.52 8.29 13.60
CA GLU A 117 13.08 9.07 14.71
C GLU A 117 14.56 8.81 14.98
N ARG A 118 15.05 7.63 14.58
CA ARG A 118 16.44 7.19 14.76
C ARG A 118 17.32 7.40 13.54
N GLY A 119 16.79 8.00 12.47
CA GLY A 119 17.53 8.22 11.23
C GLY A 119 17.84 6.90 10.51
N PHE A 120 16.87 5.99 10.43
CA PHE A 120 17.05 4.68 9.82
C PHE A 120 17.58 4.79 8.37
N THR A 121 18.68 4.10 8.09
CA THR A 121 19.37 4.02 6.79
C THR A 121 19.91 2.61 6.59
N VAL A 122 20.41 2.29 5.39
CA VAL A 122 21.13 1.02 5.16
C VAL A 122 22.27 0.85 6.15
N GLN A 123 23.09 1.89 6.32
CA GLN A 123 24.20 1.87 7.28
C GLN A 123 23.71 1.63 8.71
N TYR A 124 22.68 2.36 9.15
CA TYR A 124 22.09 2.16 10.48
C TYR A 124 21.64 0.71 10.71
N ALA A 125 20.96 0.12 9.71
CA ALA A 125 20.48 -1.26 9.80
C ALA A 125 21.63 -2.28 9.89
N LEU A 126 22.76 -2.00 9.24
CA LEU A 126 23.95 -2.86 9.30
C LEU A 126 24.67 -2.76 10.64
N ASP A 127 24.78 -1.54 11.20
CA ASP A 127 25.50 -1.27 12.44
C ASP A 127 24.75 -1.72 13.71
N ILE A 128 23.43 -1.61 13.72
CA ILE A 128 22.61 -1.98 14.89
C ILE A 128 22.56 -3.50 15.07
N ASP A 129 22.55 -3.99 16.32
CA ASP A 129 22.32 -5.39 16.60
C ASP A 129 20.92 -5.86 16.15
N VAL A 130 20.82 -7.11 15.67
CA VAL A 130 19.54 -7.63 15.16
C VAL A 130 18.47 -7.72 16.25
N ASP A 131 18.82 -8.06 17.50
CA ASP A 131 17.87 -8.13 18.60
C ASP A 131 17.41 -6.73 19.04
N GLU A 132 18.28 -5.72 18.91
CA GLU A 132 17.90 -4.33 19.16
C GLU A 132 16.95 -3.81 18.07
N LEU A 133 17.26 -4.04 16.79
CA LEU A 133 16.35 -3.71 15.69
C LEU A 133 14.99 -4.40 15.88
N ALA A 134 15.00 -5.67 16.28
CA ALA A 134 13.82 -6.45 16.56
C ALA A 134 12.97 -5.80 17.68
N LYS A 135 13.60 -5.33 18.77
CA LYS A 135 12.91 -4.60 19.84
C LYS A 135 12.31 -3.28 19.35
N ILE A 136 12.98 -2.55 18.46
CA ILE A 136 12.46 -1.30 17.90
C ILE A 136 11.17 -1.56 17.11
N ILE A 137 11.12 -2.60 16.29
CA ILE A 137 9.95 -2.91 15.46
C ILE A 137 8.85 -3.70 16.18
N TYR A 138 9.07 -4.16 17.43
CA TYR A 138 8.02 -4.77 18.24
C TYR A 138 6.86 -3.77 18.50
N PRO A 139 5.56 -4.16 18.42
CA PRO A 139 5.01 -5.53 18.36
C PRO A 139 4.55 -5.97 16.96
N VAL A 140 5.27 -5.60 15.89
CA VAL A 140 4.96 -6.08 14.53
C VAL A 140 4.90 -7.63 14.49
N GLY A 141 3.98 -8.19 13.71
CA GLY A 141 3.85 -9.65 13.56
C GLY A 141 5.14 -10.25 13.01
N PHE A 142 5.64 -11.34 13.62
CA PHE A 142 6.92 -11.99 13.25
C PHE A 142 8.15 -11.05 13.32
N TRP A 143 8.13 -10.05 14.19
CA TRP A 143 9.17 -9.02 14.33
C TRP A 143 10.61 -9.56 14.34
N ARG A 144 10.92 -10.64 15.06
CA ARG A 144 12.28 -11.24 15.06
C ARG A 144 12.75 -11.66 13.66
N ARG A 145 11.91 -12.37 12.92
CA ARG A 145 12.22 -12.80 11.54
C ARG A 145 12.33 -11.61 10.60
N LYS A 146 11.45 -10.61 10.77
CA LYS A 146 11.47 -9.39 9.95
C LYS A 146 12.71 -8.54 10.19
N ALA A 147 13.20 -8.45 11.43
CA ALA A 147 14.46 -7.78 11.73
C ALA A 147 15.63 -8.44 10.99
N GLN A 148 15.68 -9.78 10.97
CA GLN A 148 16.67 -10.50 10.18
C GLN A 148 16.55 -10.19 8.68
N TYR A 149 15.34 -10.29 8.11
CA TYR A 149 15.11 -9.95 6.70
C TYR A 149 15.50 -8.52 6.34
N ILE A 150 15.26 -7.55 7.23
CA ILE A 150 15.68 -6.17 7.02
C ILE A 150 17.20 -6.08 6.98
N LYS A 151 17.93 -6.70 7.92
CA LYS A 151 19.41 -6.70 7.90
C LYS A 151 19.96 -7.38 6.64
N ASP A 152 19.47 -8.57 6.31
CA ASP A 152 19.89 -9.31 5.13
C ASP A 152 19.63 -8.50 3.84
N THR A 153 18.46 -7.85 3.78
CA THR A 153 18.12 -6.95 2.67
C THR A 153 19.11 -5.80 2.61
N CYS A 154 19.34 -5.07 3.70
CA CYS A 154 20.29 -3.95 3.74
C CYS A 154 21.71 -4.37 3.34
N GLN A 155 22.14 -5.58 3.69
CA GLN A 155 23.43 -6.12 3.25
C GLN A 155 23.46 -6.27 1.72
N ILE A 156 22.43 -6.87 1.12
CA ILE A 156 22.31 -6.98 -0.34
C ILE A 156 22.29 -5.60 -1.01
N LEU A 157 21.57 -4.63 -0.44
CA LEU A 157 21.49 -3.28 -0.98
C LEU A 157 22.85 -2.57 -0.97
N ARG A 158 23.60 -2.71 0.12
CA ARG A 158 24.97 -2.18 0.25
C ARG A 158 25.89 -2.78 -0.81
N ASP A 159 25.86 -4.10 -0.96
CA ASP A 159 26.83 -4.84 -1.78
C ASP A 159 26.54 -4.74 -3.28
N THR A 160 25.26 -4.72 -3.67
CA THR A 160 24.84 -4.87 -5.08
C THR A 160 24.19 -3.62 -5.65
N TYR A 161 23.53 -2.80 -4.82
CA TYR A 161 22.66 -1.71 -5.28
C TYR A 161 23.08 -0.33 -4.77
N ASN A 162 24.29 -0.19 -4.21
CA ASN A 162 24.84 1.08 -3.74
C ASN A 162 23.88 1.81 -2.78
N ASP A 163 23.41 1.10 -1.77
CA ASP A 163 22.43 1.52 -0.75
C ASP A 163 21.03 1.88 -1.25
N ASP A 164 20.72 1.58 -2.52
CA ASP A 164 19.40 1.79 -3.08
C ASP A 164 18.62 0.47 -3.17
N ILE A 165 17.31 0.54 -3.33
CA ILE A 165 16.50 -0.66 -3.59
C ILE A 165 16.57 -1.03 -5.09
N PRO A 166 16.33 -2.30 -5.47
CA PRO A 166 16.22 -2.68 -6.88
C PRO A 166 15.02 -1.99 -7.58
N ASN A 167 15.11 -1.86 -8.91
CA ASN A 167 14.12 -1.16 -9.74
C ASN A 167 13.35 -2.08 -10.71
N THR A 168 13.39 -3.39 -10.50
CA THR A 168 12.57 -4.35 -11.24
C THR A 168 11.82 -5.29 -10.30
N ILE A 169 10.71 -5.86 -10.77
CA ILE A 169 9.88 -6.77 -9.97
C ILE A 169 10.67 -8.02 -9.57
N GLU A 170 11.40 -8.60 -10.52
CA GLU A 170 12.15 -9.84 -10.34
C GLU A 170 13.26 -9.67 -9.28
N THR A 171 13.96 -8.54 -9.33
CA THR A 171 15.06 -8.24 -8.40
C THR A 171 14.54 -7.85 -7.02
N LEU A 172 13.39 -7.17 -6.93
CA LEU A 172 12.71 -6.92 -5.65
C LEU A 172 12.24 -8.23 -5.02
N CYS A 173 11.67 -9.16 -5.79
CA CYS A 173 11.23 -10.47 -5.29
C CYS A 173 12.38 -11.38 -4.86
N ALA A 174 13.61 -11.10 -5.30
CA ALA A 174 14.79 -11.83 -4.83
C ALA A 174 15.20 -11.42 -3.41
N LEU A 175 14.68 -10.31 -2.87
CA LEU A 175 14.98 -9.86 -1.53
C LEU A 175 14.28 -10.73 -0.46
N PRO A 176 14.93 -11.00 0.69
CA PRO A 176 14.36 -11.79 1.77
C PRO A 176 13.01 -11.25 2.26
N GLY A 177 11.97 -12.09 2.20
CA GLY A 177 10.64 -11.74 2.68
C GLY A 177 9.82 -10.83 1.75
N VAL A 178 10.32 -10.51 0.55
CA VAL A 178 9.61 -9.69 -0.44
C VAL A 178 8.94 -10.58 -1.49
N GLY A 179 7.60 -10.60 -1.48
CA GLY A 179 6.80 -11.33 -2.48
C GLY A 179 6.35 -10.46 -3.67
N PRO A 180 5.75 -11.05 -4.72
CA PRO A 180 5.28 -10.32 -5.91
C PRO A 180 4.39 -9.12 -5.61
N LYS A 181 3.45 -9.27 -4.65
CA LYS A 181 2.58 -8.18 -4.21
C LYS A 181 3.38 -6.98 -3.68
N MET A 182 4.39 -7.25 -2.84
CA MET A 182 5.23 -6.18 -2.28
C MET A 182 6.08 -5.53 -3.37
N ALA A 183 6.62 -6.31 -4.30
CA ALA A 183 7.39 -5.78 -5.42
C ALA A 183 6.57 -4.83 -6.31
N TYR A 184 5.31 -5.16 -6.63
CA TYR A 184 4.43 -4.25 -7.37
C TYR A 184 4.16 -2.95 -6.61
N LEU A 185 3.87 -3.04 -5.31
CA LEU A 185 3.64 -1.85 -4.47
C LEU A 185 4.91 -1.00 -4.32
N ALA A 186 6.09 -1.63 -4.20
CA ALA A 186 7.36 -0.92 -4.17
C ALA A 186 7.64 -0.20 -5.50
N MET A 187 7.38 -0.83 -6.65
CA MET A 187 7.52 -0.15 -7.94
C MET A 187 6.58 1.05 -8.07
N ASP A 188 5.35 0.96 -7.56
CA ASP A 188 4.40 2.07 -7.59
C ASP A 188 4.81 3.20 -6.63
N PHE A 189 5.02 2.92 -5.35
CA PHE A 189 5.24 3.95 -4.33
C PHE A 189 6.68 4.47 -4.28
N ALA A 190 7.65 3.58 -4.46
CA ALA A 190 9.07 3.90 -4.36
C ALA A 190 9.57 4.49 -5.70
N TRP A 191 9.17 3.90 -6.83
CA TRP A 191 9.67 4.29 -8.16
C TRP A 191 8.69 5.09 -9.01
N LYS A 192 7.45 5.31 -8.54
CA LYS A 192 6.39 5.98 -9.31
C LYS A 192 6.14 5.30 -10.67
N SER A 193 6.32 3.99 -10.70
CA SER A 193 6.26 3.15 -11.90
C SER A 193 5.25 2.03 -11.71
N ASN A 194 4.01 2.29 -12.12
CA ASN A 194 2.92 1.32 -12.02
C ASN A 194 3.09 0.23 -13.10
N GLN A 195 3.68 -0.89 -12.69
CA GLN A 195 3.91 -2.06 -13.54
C GLN A 195 2.88 -3.19 -13.30
N GLY A 196 1.93 -3.01 -12.38
CA GLY A 196 0.95 -4.03 -12.03
C GLY A 196 0.19 -3.70 -10.76
N ILE A 197 -0.71 -4.61 -10.37
CA ILE A 197 -1.53 -4.47 -9.17
C ILE A 197 -1.13 -5.54 -8.17
N GLY A 198 -0.81 -5.13 -6.94
CA GLY A 198 -0.54 -6.03 -5.82
C GLY A 198 -1.82 -6.69 -5.29
N VAL A 199 -2.28 -7.76 -5.94
CA VAL A 199 -3.50 -8.48 -5.55
C VAL A 199 -3.23 -9.41 -4.35
N ASP A 200 -4.09 -9.32 -3.34
CA ASP A 200 -4.08 -10.21 -2.16
C ASP A 200 -5.02 -11.40 -2.37
N VAL A 201 -4.73 -12.54 -1.71
CA VAL A 201 -5.65 -13.69 -1.66
C VAL A 201 -7.04 -13.31 -1.09
N HIS A 202 -7.10 -12.27 -0.26
CA HIS A 202 -8.35 -11.74 0.27
C HIS A 202 -9.23 -11.05 -0.79
N VAL A 203 -8.65 -10.53 -1.87
CA VAL A 203 -9.41 -9.94 -2.98
C VAL A 203 -10.32 -11.00 -3.58
N HIS A 204 -9.77 -12.19 -3.85
CA HIS A 204 -10.56 -13.32 -4.35
C HIS A 204 -11.75 -13.64 -3.45
N ARG A 205 -11.51 -13.81 -2.15
CA ARG A 205 -12.56 -14.12 -1.16
C ARG A 205 -13.64 -13.03 -1.08
N ILE A 206 -13.24 -11.75 -1.06
CA ILE A 206 -14.19 -10.63 -0.94
C ILE A 206 -15.00 -10.47 -2.23
N SER A 207 -14.35 -10.55 -3.39
CA SER A 207 -15.01 -10.47 -4.69
C SER A 207 -16.06 -11.57 -4.85
N HIS A 208 -15.75 -12.79 -4.42
CA HIS A 208 -16.74 -13.88 -4.34
C HIS A 208 -17.91 -13.56 -3.42
N ARG A 209 -17.62 -13.13 -2.17
CA ARG A 209 -18.66 -12.81 -1.18
C ARG A 209 -19.59 -11.69 -1.63
N LEU A 210 -19.08 -10.73 -2.40
CA LEU A 210 -19.85 -9.60 -2.95
C LEU A 210 -20.56 -9.93 -4.27
N GLY A 211 -20.39 -11.14 -4.82
CA GLY A 211 -20.94 -11.51 -6.13
C GLY A 211 -20.31 -10.71 -7.29
N TRP A 212 -19.05 -10.28 -7.13
CA TRP A 212 -18.32 -9.48 -8.11
C TRP A 212 -17.64 -10.28 -9.22
N LEU A 213 -17.89 -11.59 -9.27
CA LEU A 213 -17.36 -12.48 -10.29
C LEU A 213 -18.51 -13.04 -11.14
N PRO A 214 -18.33 -13.15 -12.47
CA PRO A 214 -19.37 -13.68 -13.36
C PRO A 214 -19.56 -15.19 -13.21
N TYR A 215 -18.60 -15.89 -12.61
CA TYR A 215 -18.60 -17.33 -12.40
C TYR A 215 -17.73 -17.72 -11.19
N ASP A 216 -17.97 -18.91 -10.66
CA ASP A 216 -17.18 -19.45 -9.56
C ASP A 216 -15.74 -19.76 -10.00
N THR A 217 -14.77 -19.12 -9.37
CA THR A 217 -13.34 -19.39 -9.57
C THR A 217 -12.77 -20.14 -8.37
N LYS A 218 -12.04 -21.23 -8.62
CA LYS A 218 -11.35 -21.98 -7.57
C LYS A 218 -10.18 -21.17 -7.03
N THR A 219 -10.01 -21.12 -5.72
CA THR A 219 -8.80 -20.58 -5.09
C THR A 219 -7.68 -21.60 -5.25
N THR A 220 -6.75 -21.38 -6.18
CA THR A 220 -5.49 -22.13 -6.21
C THR A 220 -4.57 -21.44 -5.20
N ILE A 221 -4.43 -22.02 -4.00
CA ILE A 221 -3.44 -21.60 -2.99
C ILE A 221 -2.19 -22.43 -3.20
#